data_AF-A0A9E3WL63-F1
#
_entry.id   AF-A0A9E3WL63-F1
#
_cell.length_a   1.000
_cell.length_b   1.000
_cell.length_c   1.000
_cell.angle_alpha   90.00
_cell.angle_beta   90.00
_cell.angle_gamma   90.00
#
_symmetry.space_group_name_H-M   'P 1'
#
loop_
_entity.id
_entity.type
_entity.pdbx_description
1 polymer ?
#
loop_
_entity_poly.entity_id
_entity_poly.type
_entity_poly.pdbx_seq_one_letter_code
_entity_poly.pdbx_strand_id
1 'polypeptide(L)'
;METIYRDYAPKGVRFFYIYKALAHPETNGYVTPFTLDERLLHVKEAERTLGSEIPWICDTMENDLKHGLGDAPNSEFIIDADGRVAVRRSWSNPSELRRDLEKLVGAVDPPTTVAALNMNRVEPRRVANTGVVPRVRIPGQMQALVIQPAPISLEPFYVKLRAEADSDVTKYGKGKLYLGFHLDPIYDVHWNNLAAPLTFEIKASEGTMISPSSGAAPKVEVESDADPREFLLDIDAADGAESFEMTVKYFACNDAEGWCKPVTQQYTVALEVDRDGGSARRGGQTSPRDDRPMRRPVPARFSAGRVMGMVSSVDVSSRIVAIRTREGREQSIVVPDDAVLRRDDHPGQLSELKRRNRIMVELDANRKDDQGRPYAKRLMSRSD
;
A
#
# COMPACT_ATOMS: atom_id res chain seq x y z
N MET A 1 -20.06 4.12 -7.19
CA MET A 1 -20.23 2.75 -7.67
C MET A 1 -21.66 2.30 -7.51
N GLU A 2 -22.21 2.22 -6.30
CA GLU A 2 -23.58 1.72 -6.04
C GLU A 2 -24.71 2.42 -6.83
N THR A 3 -24.64 3.75 -7.02
CA THR A 3 -25.63 4.45 -7.87
C THR A 3 -25.58 3.99 -9.32
N ILE A 4 -24.39 3.67 -9.82
CA ILE A 4 -24.18 3.18 -11.18
C ILE A 4 -24.66 1.74 -11.28
N TYR A 5 -24.41 0.92 -10.26
CA TYR A 5 -24.95 -0.42 -10.18
C TYR A 5 -26.49 -0.43 -10.26
N ARG A 6 -27.18 0.40 -9.44
CA ARG A 6 -28.65 0.53 -9.49
C ARG A 6 -29.17 0.92 -10.87
N ASP A 7 -28.47 1.81 -11.56
CA ASP A 7 -28.88 2.34 -12.86
C ASP A 7 -28.66 1.35 -14.01
N TYR A 8 -27.54 0.62 -13.99
CA TYR A 8 -27.07 -0.14 -15.15
C TYR A 8 -27.20 -1.67 -15.00
N ALA A 9 -27.35 -2.20 -13.78
CA ALA A 9 -27.63 -3.62 -13.60
C ALA A 9 -28.95 -4.05 -14.27
N PRO A 10 -30.07 -3.30 -14.16
CA PRO A 10 -31.31 -3.62 -14.90
C PRO A 10 -31.16 -3.55 -16.43
N LYS A 11 -30.14 -2.84 -16.93
CA LYS A 11 -29.79 -2.77 -18.35
C LYS A 11 -28.87 -3.90 -18.82
N GLY A 12 -28.63 -4.91 -17.98
CA GLY A 12 -27.83 -6.09 -18.31
C GLY A 12 -26.34 -5.97 -18.03
N VAL A 13 -25.87 -4.88 -17.41
CA VAL A 13 -24.47 -4.75 -17.00
C VAL A 13 -24.24 -5.52 -15.70
N ARG A 14 -23.26 -6.42 -15.67
CA ARG A 14 -22.87 -7.14 -14.45
C ARG A 14 -21.72 -6.42 -13.76
N PHE A 15 -21.83 -6.23 -12.45
CA PHE A 15 -20.83 -5.58 -11.63
C PHE A 15 -20.24 -6.58 -10.64
N PHE A 16 -18.93 -6.45 -10.40
CA PHE A 16 -18.21 -7.23 -9.40
C PHE A 16 -17.18 -6.33 -8.72
N TYR A 17 -17.05 -6.44 -7.40
CA TYR A 17 -15.83 -6.02 -6.71
C TYR A 17 -14.86 -7.19 -6.65
N ILE A 18 -13.56 -6.93 -6.77
CA ILE A 18 -12.52 -7.94 -6.62
C ILE A 18 -11.72 -7.61 -5.36
N TYR A 19 -11.81 -8.47 -4.35
CA TYR A 19 -11.01 -8.38 -3.14
C TYR A 19 -9.64 -9.02 -3.39
N LYS A 20 -8.59 -8.20 -3.34
CA LYS A 20 -7.19 -8.59 -3.62
C LYS A 20 -6.35 -8.39 -2.35
N ALA A 21 -5.05 -8.70 -2.43
CA ALA A 21 -4.09 -8.34 -1.38
C ALA A 21 -4.22 -6.88 -0.93
N LEU A 22 -4.03 -6.65 0.37
CA LEU A 22 -4.18 -5.35 0.99
C LEU A 22 -3.08 -4.38 0.53
N ALA A 23 -3.47 -3.29 -0.13
CA ALA A 23 -2.51 -2.24 -0.49
C ALA A 23 -1.93 -1.52 0.74
N HIS A 24 -2.74 -1.37 1.79
CA HIS A 24 -2.39 -0.69 3.03
C HIS A 24 -2.82 -1.52 4.25
N PRO A 25 -2.09 -2.60 4.59
CA PRO A 25 -2.30 -3.31 5.84
C PRO A 25 -2.24 -2.36 7.04
N GLU A 26 -2.87 -2.78 8.13
CA GLU A 26 -3.14 -2.02 9.37
C GLU A 26 -4.21 -0.92 9.24
N THR A 27 -4.69 -0.59 8.03
CA THR A 27 -5.80 0.36 7.87
C THR A 27 -7.07 -0.23 8.47
N ASN A 28 -7.66 0.49 9.44
CA ASN A 28 -8.79 0.01 10.25
C ASN A 28 -8.47 -1.28 11.05
N GLY A 29 -7.19 -1.58 11.29
CA GLY A 29 -6.76 -2.76 12.03
C GLY A 29 -6.59 -4.03 11.19
N TYR A 30 -7.13 -4.10 9.98
CA TYR A 30 -7.00 -5.28 9.12
C TYR A 30 -5.58 -5.46 8.61
N VAL A 31 -5.08 -6.69 8.70
CA VAL A 31 -3.74 -7.09 8.25
C VAL A 31 -3.86 -8.23 7.24
N THR A 32 -2.76 -8.59 6.59
CA THR A 32 -2.83 -9.52 5.46
C THR A 32 -3.35 -10.90 5.90
N PRO A 33 -4.41 -11.44 5.25
CA PRO A 33 -4.87 -12.81 5.48
C PRO A 33 -3.76 -13.82 5.18
N PHE A 34 -3.72 -14.92 5.94
CA PHE A 34 -2.79 -16.02 5.67
C PHE A 34 -3.47 -17.18 4.96
N THR A 35 -4.80 -17.27 5.03
CA THR A 35 -5.58 -18.32 4.41
C THR A 35 -6.68 -17.72 3.52
N LEU A 36 -7.20 -18.54 2.61
CA LEU A 36 -8.34 -18.15 1.79
C LEU A 36 -9.59 -17.90 2.65
N ASP A 37 -9.80 -18.71 3.70
CA ASP A 37 -10.94 -18.54 4.60
C ASP A 37 -10.92 -17.18 5.29
N GLU A 38 -9.75 -16.73 5.75
CA GLU A 38 -9.59 -15.38 6.33
C GLU A 38 -9.83 -14.28 5.30
N ARG A 39 -9.35 -14.47 4.07
CA ARG A 39 -9.62 -13.52 3.00
C ARG A 39 -11.12 -13.45 2.66
N LEU A 40 -11.84 -14.57 2.74
CA LEU A 40 -13.30 -14.60 2.61
C LEU A 40 -14.00 -13.96 3.82
N LEU A 41 -13.46 -14.08 5.03
CA LEU A 41 -13.95 -13.33 6.19
C LEU A 41 -13.77 -11.82 6.01
N HIS A 42 -12.63 -11.39 5.44
CA HIS A 42 -12.43 -10.00 5.05
C HIS A 42 -13.46 -9.52 4.02
N VAL A 43 -13.80 -10.34 3.02
CA VAL A 43 -14.86 -10.04 2.06
C VAL A 43 -16.19 -9.83 2.76
N LYS A 44 -16.60 -10.76 3.65
CA LYS A 44 -17.84 -10.64 4.43
C LYS A 44 -17.87 -9.37 5.28
N GLU A 45 -16.74 -9.01 5.88
CA GLU A 45 -16.63 -7.79 6.68
C GLU A 45 -16.68 -6.52 5.80
N ALA A 46 -16.09 -6.55 4.60
CA ALA A 46 -16.24 -5.48 3.61
C ALA A 46 -17.69 -5.32 3.14
N GLU A 47 -18.39 -6.43 2.85
CA GLU A 47 -19.82 -6.44 2.52
C GLU A 47 -20.65 -5.80 3.64
N ARG A 48 -20.43 -6.25 4.89
CA ARG A 48 -21.10 -5.73 6.09
C ARG A 48 -20.88 -4.22 6.24
N THR A 49 -19.63 -3.78 6.22
CA THR A 49 -19.25 -2.37 6.49
C THR A 49 -19.73 -1.42 5.39
N LEU A 50 -19.64 -1.86 4.13
CA LEU A 50 -20.03 -1.02 2.99
C LEU A 50 -21.53 -1.03 2.74
N GLY A 51 -22.25 -2.07 3.16
CA GLY A 51 -23.67 -2.25 2.88
C GLY A 51 -23.95 -2.33 1.37
N SER A 52 -22.99 -2.86 0.60
CA SER A 52 -23.07 -2.96 -0.85
C SER A 52 -23.85 -4.20 -1.28
N GLU A 53 -24.60 -4.09 -2.37
CA GLU A 53 -25.27 -5.22 -3.02
C GLU A 53 -24.48 -5.77 -4.23
N ILE A 54 -23.36 -5.13 -4.58
CA ILE A 54 -22.50 -5.58 -5.67
C ILE A 54 -21.79 -6.87 -5.21
N PRO A 55 -21.87 -7.97 -5.98
CA PRO A 55 -21.17 -9.21 -5.64
C PRO A 55 -19.66 -9.03 -5.54
N TRP A 56 -19.07 -9.68 -4.55
CA TRP A 56 -17.62 -9.73 -4.36
C TRP A 56 -17.03 -11.02 -4.90
N ILE A 57 -15.88 -10.89 -5.57
CA ILE A 57 -15.01 -11.99 -5.97
C ILE A 57 -13.76 -11.90 -5.10
N CYS A 58 -13.45 -12.98 -4.41
CA CYS A 58 -12.19 -13.10 -3.69
C CYS A 58 -11.10 -13.58 -4.66
N ASP A 59 -9.99 -12.85 -4.73
CA ASP A 59 -8.80 -13.30 -5.45
C ASP A 59 -8.12 -14.47 -4.71
N THR A 60 -7.36 -15.28 -5.45
CA THR A 60 -6.58 -16.40 -4.90
C THR A 60 -5.47 -15.90 -3.97
N MET A 61 -4.93 -16.76 -3.10
CA MET A 61 -3.86 -16.34 -2.19
C MET A 61 -2.59 -15.90 -2.95
N GLU A 62 -2.41 -16.43 -4.16
CA GLU A 62 -1.38 -16.12 -5.15
C GLU A 62 -1.64 -14.80 -5.90
N ASN A 63 -2.79 -14.16 -5.68
CA ASN A 63 -3.22 -12.90 -6.28
C ASN A 63 -3.28 -12.94 -7.81
N ASP A 64 -3.77 -14.04 -8.38
CA ASP A 64 -3.79 -14.28 -9.82
C ASP A 64 -4.55 -13.20 -10.60
N LEU A 65 -5.71 -12.76 -10.11
CA LEU A 65 -6.49 -11.69 -10.77
C LEU A 65 -5.77 -10.35 -10.64
N LYS A 66 -5.20 -10.02 -9.47
CA LYS A 66 -4.40 -8.80 -9.29
C LYS A 66 -3.27 -8.73 -10.32
N HIS A 67 -2.50 -9.80 -10.48
CA HIS A 67 -1.39 -9.86 -11.43
C HIS A 67 -1.87 -9.85 -12.87
N GLY A 68 -2.88 -10.66 -13.21
CA GLY A 68 -3.48 -10.71 -14.56
C GLY A 68 -4.06 -9.37 -15.01
N LEU A 69 -4.55 -8.55 -14.07
CA LEU A 69 -5.10 -7.20 -14.33
C LEU A 69 -4.05 -6.07 -14.20
N GLY A 70 -2.79 -6.41 -13.94
CA GLY A 70 -1.64 -5.50 -13.97
C GLY A 70 -1.44 -4.68 -12.68
N ASP A 71 -1.67 -5.29 -11.53
CA ASP A 71 -1.14 -4.90 -10.20
C ASP A 71 -1.58 -3.55 -9.64
N ALA A 72 -2.44 -2.82 -10.33
CA ALA A 72 -3.00 -1.60 -9.80
C ALA A 72 -3.92 -1.90 -8.59
N PRO A 73 -3.79 -1.16 -7.48
CA PRO A 73 -4.51 -1.44 -6.24
C PRO A 73 -6.03 -1.31 -6.44
N ASN A 74 -6.49 -0.21 -7.04
CA ASN A 74 -7.90 0.12 -7.21
C ASN A 74 -8.30 0.26 -8.69
N SER A 75 -7.78 -0.61 -9.56
CA SER A 75 -8.12 -0.61 -10.99
C SER A 75 -9.59 -0.91 -11.26
N GLU A 76 -10.06 -0.46 -12.42
CA GLU A 76 -11.42 -0.65 -12.92
C GLU A 76 -11.37 -1.10 -14.39
N PHE A 77 -12.22 -2.05 -14.74
CA PHE A 77 -12.31 -2.63 -16.08
C PHE A 77 -13.77 -2.70 -16.52
N ILE A 78 -14.02 -2.46 -17.80
CA ILE A 78 -15.26 -2.82 -18.47
C ILE A 78 -14.92 -3.90 -19.50
N ILE A 79 -15.55 -5.06 -19.35
CA ILE A 79 -15.39 -6.21 -20.25
C ILE A 79 -16.67 -6.33 -21.06
N ASP A 80 -16.55 -6.39 -22.39
CA ASP A 80 -17.70 -6.52 -23.29
C ASP A 80 -18.22 -7.97 -23.37
N ALA A 81 -19.30 -8.17 -24.14
CA ALA A 81 -19.94 -9.48 -24.29
C ALA A 81 -19.04 -10.52 -24.99
N ASP A 82 -18.03 -10.09 -25.74
CA ASP A 82 -17.05 -10.96 -26.39
C ASP A 82 -15.86 -11.28 -25.47
N GLY A 83 -15.86 -10.78 -24.23
CA GLY A 83 -14.79 -10.96 -23.27
C GLY A 83 -13.58 -10.04 -23.49
N ARG A 84 -13.71 -8.98 -24.31
CA ARG A 84 -12.63 -8.02 -24.55
C ARG A 84 -12.71 -6.85 -23.56
N VAL A 85 -11.55 -6.33 -23.19
CA VAL A 85 -11.46 -5.14 -22.33
C VAL A 85 -11.82 -3.91 -23.17
N ALA A 86 -13.03 -3.39 -22.99
CA ALA A 86 -13.49 -2.17 -23.64
C ALA A 86 -12.92 -0.91 -22.98
N VAL A 87 -12.76 -0.93 -21.65
CA VAL A 87 -12.17 0.16 -20.87
C VAL A 87 -11.28 -0.40 -19.78
N ARG A 88 -10.13 0.24 -19.56
CA ARG A 88 -9.21 -0.04 -18.45
C ARG A 88 -8.80 1.25 -17.78
N ARG A 89 -8.89 1.29 -16.45
CA ARG A 89 -8.35 2.35 -15.61
C ARG A 89 -7.44 1.80 -14.53
N SER A 90 -6.36 2.51 -14.25
CA SER A 90 -5.47 2.21 -13.12
C SER A 90 -6.08 2.61 -11.77
N TRP A 91 -7.12 3.44 -11.78
CA TRP A 91 -7.86 3.86 -10.60
C TRP A 91 -9.34 4.06 -10.94
N SER A 92 -10.25 3.48 -10.16
CA SER A 92 -11.69 3.60 -10.38
C SER A 92 -12.15 5.05 -10.29
N ASN A 93 -13.02 5.44 -11.22
CA ASN A 93 -13.60 6.77 -11.28
C ASN A 93 -15.09 6.65 -11.64
N PRO A 94 -15.99 6.70 -10.64
CA PRO A 94 -17.42 6.50 -10.86
C PRO A 94 -18.03 7.45 -11.91
N SER A 95 -17.58 8.71 -11.97
CA SER A 95 -18.10 9.68 -12.93
C SER A 95 -17.70 9.34 -14.36
N GLU A 96 -16.50 8.80 -14.57
CA GLU A 96 -16.07 8.30 -15.88
C GLU A 96 -16.75 6.99 -16.26
N LEU A 97 -16.84 6.05 -15.31
CA LEU A 97 -17.55 4.79 -15.51
C LEU A 97 -18.98 5.02 -16.00
N ARG A 98 -19.71 5.95 -15.37
CA ARG A 98 -21.05 6.33 -15.83
C ARG A 98 -21.05 6.78 -17.28
N ARG A 99 -20.15 7.71 -17.66
CA ARG A 99 -20.05 8.20 -19.05
C ARG A 99 -19.71 7.11 -20.06
N ASP A 100 -18.91 6.11 -19.67
CA ASP A 100 -18.65 4.98 -20.55
C ASP A 100 -19.89 4.12 -20.73
N LEU A 101 -20.59 3.80 -19.64
CA LEU A 101 -21.82 3.02 -19.69
C LEU A 101 -22.94 3.75 -20.43
N GLU A 102 -23.04 5.08 -20.33
CA GLU A 102 -23.95 5.88 -21.17
C GLU A 102 -23.68 5.66 -22.67
N LYS A 103 -22.41 5.60 -23.08
CA LYS A 103 -22.04 5.36 -24.49
C LYS A 103 -22.26 3.92 -24.92
N LEU A 104 -21.97 2.96 -24.04
CA LEU A 104 -21.98 1.53 -24.35
C LEU A 104 -23.37 0.91 -24.26
N VAL A 105 -24.19 1.32 -23.28
CA VAL A 105 -25.50 0.73 -22.97
C VAL A 105 -26.64 1.76 -22.85
N GLY A 106 -26.35 3.02 -23.17
CA GLY A 106 -27.33 4.11 -23.22
C GLY A 106 -27.55 4.81 -21.88
N ALA A 107 -27.95 6.08 -21.92
CA ALA A 107 -28.18 6.90 -20.74
C ALA A 107 -29.32 6.42 -19.83
N VAL A 108 -29.28 6.82 -18.57
CA VAL A 108 -30.33 6.58 -17.57
C VAL A 108 -30.84 7.94 -17.09
N ASP A 109 -32.16 8.13 -17.13
CA ASP A 109 -32.82 9.39 -16.77
C ASP A 109 -34.11 9.11 -15.95
N PRO A 110 -34.24 9.63 -14.71
CA PRO A 110 -33.20 10.31 -13.95
C PRO A 110 -32.13 9.33 -13.41
N PRO A 111 -30.86 9.74 -13.32
CA PRO A 111 -29.83 8.90 -12.71
C PRO A 111 -30.04 8.76 -11.19
N THR A 112 -29.75 7.58 -10.64
CA THR A 112 -29.83 7.34 -9.19
C THR A 112 -28.85 8.25 -8.44
N THR A 113 -29.35 8.92 -7.39
CA THR A 113 -28.53 9.76 -6.51
C THR A 113 -28.02 8.97 -5.31
N VAL A 114 -26.95 9.45 -4.65
CA VAL A 114 -26.43 8.81 -3.43
C VAL A 114 -27.48 8.77 -2.32
N ALA A 115 -28.29 9.82 -2.18
CA ALA A 115 -29.35 9.88 -1.19
C ALA A 115 -30.43 8.81 -1.41
N ALA A 116 -30.72 8.47 -2.68
CA ALA A 116 -31.70 7.44 -3.03
C ALA A 116 -31.25 6.01 -2.70
N LEU A 117 -29.95 5.77 -2.46
CA LEU A 117 -29.44 4.44 -2.16
C LEU A 117 -29.84 3.94 -0.77
N ASN A 118 -30.06 4.85 0.19
CA ASN A 118 -30.36 4.52 1.59
C ASN A 118 -29.41 3.44 2.17
N MET A 119 -28.11 3.56 1.90
CA MET A 119 -27.13 2.53 2.29
C MET A 119 -26.92 2.49 3.80
N ASN A 120 -26.95 1.29 4.37
CA ASN A 120 -26.58 1.07 5.77
C ASN A 120 -25.08 0.81 5.88
N ARG A 121 -24.28 1.88 5.96
CA ARG A 121 -22.85 1.77 6.24
C ARG A 121 -22.63 1.67 7.73
N VAL A 122 -21.83 0.70 8.14
CA VAL A 122 -21.48 0.48 9.55
C VAL A 122 -19.98 0.58 9.72
N GLU A 123 -19.57 1.11 10.86
CA GLU A 123 -18.15 1.24 11.19
C GLU A 123 -17.48 -0.14 11.29
N PRO A 124 -16.16 -0.21 11.01
CA PRO A 124 -15.36 -1.39 11.30
C PRO A 124 -15.47 -1.79 12.77
N ARG A 125 -15.38 -3.09 13.05
CA ARG A 125 -15.45 -3.60 14.42
C ARG A 125 -14.30 -3.05 15.27
N ARG A 126 -14.59 -2.72 16.52
CA ARG A 126 -13.61 -2.31 17.53
C ARG A 126 -13.88 -3.08 18.82
N VAL A 127 -13.00 -4.02 19.12
CA VAL A 127 -13.15 -4.94 20.25
C VAL A 127 -12.58 -4.35 21.53
N ALA A 128 -11.54 -3.53 21.43
CA ALA A 128 -10.91 -2.88 22.56
C ALA A 128 -10.31 -1.51 22.17
N ASN A 129 -9.85 -0.77 23.18
CA ASN A 129 -9.20 0.52 22.99
C ASN A 129 -7.89 0.38 22.20
N THR A 130 -7.56 1.42 21.44
CA THR A 130 -6.29 1.56 20.70
C THR A 130 -5.64 2.89 21.05
N GLY A 131 -4.33 3.02 20.90
CA GLY A 131 -3.54 4.19 21.27
C GLY A 131 -3.02 4.17 22.71
N VAL A 132 -3.09 3.01 23.36
CA VAL A 132 -2.53 2.71 24.69
C VAL A 132 -1.04 2.43 24.61
N VAL A 133 -0.62 1.54 23.70
CA VAL A 133 0.79 1.16 23.53
C VAL A 133 1.46 2.04 22.47
N PRO A 134 2.55 2.76 22.81
CA PRO A 134 3.27 3.56 21.83
C PRO A 134 3.84 2.72 20.70
N ARG A 135 3.69 3.22 19.47
CA ARG A 135 4.23 2.57 18.27
C ARG A 135 5.75 2.65 18.23
N VAL A 136 6.41 1.59 17.76
CA VAL A 136 7.86 1.57 17.55
C VAL A 136 8.24 2.52 16.41
N ARG A 137 9.31 3.30 16.61
CA ARG A 137 9.86 4.18 15.57
C ARG A 137 10.73 3.37 14.62
N ILE A 138 10.30 3.26 13.37
CA ILE A 138 11.09 2.61 12.30
C ILE A 138 12.05 3.62 11.65
N PRO A 139 13.29 3.21 11.30
CA PRO A 139 14.35 4.10 10.82
C PRO A 139 14.18 4.61 9.38
N GLY A 140 13.10 4.27 8.69
CA GLY A 140 12.88 4.65 7.29
C GLY A 140 11.71 3.92 6.67
N GLN A 141 11.78 3.75 5.35
CA GLN A 141 10.87 2.85 4.65
C GLN A 141 11.35 1.42 4.84
N MET A 142 10.41 0.53 5.19
CA MET A 142 10.64 -0.90 5.29
C MET A 142 9.76 -1.62 4.28
N GLN A 143 10.21 -2.78 3.81
CA GLN A 143 9.54 -3.62 2.84
C GLN A 143 9.01 -4.85 3.55
N ALA A 144 7.77 -5.24 3.26
CA ALA A 144 7.18 -6.47 3.77
C ALA A 144 8.04 -7.66 3.34
N LEU A 145 8.24 -8.62 4.25
CA LEU A 145 8.88 -9.90 3.94
C LEU A 145 7.81 -10.98 3.71
N VAL A 146 8.18 -12.01 2.95
CA VAL A 146 7.32 -13.18 2.74
C VAL A 146 7.22 -13.97 4.05
N ILE A 147 5.98 -14.25 4.47
CA ILE A 147 5.67 -14.96 5.71
C ILE A 147 4.87 -16.21 5.37
N GLN A 148 5.33 -17.35 5.90
CA GLN A 148 4.62 -18.62 5.81
C GLN A 148 4.28 -19.07 7.23
N PRO A 149 3.00 -19.02 7.63
CA PRO A 149 2.61 -19.56 8.93
C PRO A 149 2.68 -21.09 8.92
N ALA A 150 3.18 -21.67 10.00
CA ALA A 150 3.17 -23.11 10.21
C ALA A 150 1.83 -23.53 10.84
N PRO A 151 1.15 -24.56 10.32
CA PRO A 151 -0.11 -25.06 10.86
C PRO A 151 0.15 -25.98 12.07
N ILE A 152 0.79 -25.44 13.11
CA ILE A 152 1.10 -26.19 14.33
C ILE A 152 -0.12 -26.37 15.25
N SER A 153 -1.23 -25.70 14.94
CA SER A 153 -2.48 -25.74 15.69
C SER A 153 -3.67 -25.63 14.73
N LEU A 154 -4.84 -26.11 15.17
CA LEU A 154 -6.12 -25.89 14.50
C LEU A 154 -6.70 -24.50 14.81
N GLU A 155 -6.05 -23.76 15.71
CA GLU A 155 -6.49 -22.42 16.10
C GLU A 155 -6.33 -21.42 14.95
N PRO A 156 -7.32 -20.52 14.75
CA PRO A 156 -7.19 -19.41 13.82
C PRO A 156 -5.98 -18.51 14.15
N PHE A 157 -5.55 -17.73 13.15
CA PHE A 157 -4.48 -16.76 13.36
C PHE A 157 -5.00 -15.46 13.98
N TYR A 158 -5.42 -15.52 15.25
CA TYR A 158 -5.94 -14.36 16.01
C TYR A 158 -4.98 -13.17 16.01
N VAL A 159 -3.69 -13.47 16.18
CA VAL A 159 -2.58 -12.54 15.99
C VAL A 159 -1.87 -12.88 14.70
N LYS A 160 -1.47 -11.83 13.98
CA LYS A 160 -0.84 -11.87 12.67
C LYS A 160 0.53 -11.23 12.77
N LEU A 161 1.55 -11.98 12.34
CA LEU A 161 2.86 -11.42 12.16
C LEU A 161 2.88 -10.50 10.94
N ARG A 162 3.43 -9.31 11.15
CA ARG A 162 3.94 -8.46 10.10
C ARG A 162 5.46 -8.32 10.27
N ALA A 163 6.22 -8.92 9.37
CA ALA A 163 7.66 -8.76 9.29
C ALA A 163 7.99 -7.78 8.15
N GLU A 164 8.83 -6.79 8.44
CA GLU A 164 9.37 -5.88 7.43
C GLU A 164 10.87 -5.69 7.65
N ALA A 165 11.63 -5.50 6.58
CA ALA A 165 13.04 -5.17 6.66
C ALA A 165 13.33 -3.85 5.95
N ASP A 166 14.34 -3.12 6.40
CA ASP A 166 14.87 -2.05 5.57
C ASP A 166 15.53 -2.60 4.30
N SER A 167 15.80 -1.73 3.33
CA SER A 167 16.33 -2.16 2.03
C SER A 167 17.76 -2.69 2.07
N ASP A 168 18.49 -2.46 3.16
CA ASP A 168 19.89 -2.91 3.28
C ASP A 168 19.96 -4.38 3.66
N VAL A 169 18.96 -4.91 4.39
CA VAL A 169 18.83 -6.35 4.66
C VAL A 169 18.74 -7.15 3.37
N THR A 170 17.88 -6.74 2.43
CA THR A 170 17.66 -7.47 1.18
C THR A 170 18.78 -7.27 0.15
N LYS A 171 19.63 -6.24 0.32
CA LYS A 171 20.76 -5.94 -0.58
C LYS A 171 22.10 -6.46 -0.07
N TYR A 172 22.31 -6.41 1.24
CA TYR A 172 23.61 -6.63 1.87
C TYR A 172 23.55 -7.64 3.03
N GLY A 173 22.38 -8.23 3.30
CA GLY A 173 22.17 -9.15 4.42
C GLY A 173 22.09 -8.48 5.79
N LYS A 174 22.33 -7.16 5.88
CA LYS A 174 22.49 -6.47 7.16
C LYS A 174 21.61 -5.24 7.27
N GLY A 175 20.95 -5.06 8.41
CA GLY A 175 20.11 -3.90 8.67
C GLY A 175 19.14 -4.11 9.83
N LYS A 176 17.98 -3.47 9.72
CA LYS A 176 16.92 -3.50 10.72
C LYS A 176 15.75 -4.35 10.24
N LEU A 177 15.26 -5.15 11.17
CA LEU A 177 14.08 -5.99 11.02
C LEU A 177 13.01 -5.49 11.99
N TYR A 178 11.82 -5.18 11.47
CA TYR A 178 10.63 -4.87 12.24
C TYR A 178 9.75 -6.10 12.34
N LEU A 179 9.30 -6.41 13.56
CA LEU A 179 8.27 -7.41 13.83
C LEU A 179 7.08 -6.73 14.51
N GLY A 180 5.92 -6.79 13.86
CA GLY A 180 4.64 -6.35 14.41
C GLY A 180 3.71 -7.52 14.62
N PHE A 181 3.14 -7.66 15.81
CA PHE A 181 2.11 -8.65 16.12
C PHE A 181 0.77 -7.93 16.26
N HIS A 182 -0.10 -8.13 15.27
CA HIS A 182 -1.37 -7.41 15.13
C HIS A 182 -2.53 -8.36 15.40
N LEU A 183 -3.46 -7.98 16.27
CA LEU A 183 -4.75 -8.67 16.38
C LEU A 183 -5.56 -8.39 15.11
N ASP A 184 -6.14 -9.43 14.53
CA ASP A 184 -7.01 -9.28 13.36
C ASP A 184 -8.45 -9.04 13.81
N PRO A 185 -9.07 -7.87 13.48
CA PRO A 185 -10.43 -7.54 13.93
C PRO A 185 -11.50 -8.53 13.48
N ILE A 186 -11.25 -9.36 12.46
CA ILE A 186 -12.22 -10.36 11.99
C ILE A 186 -12.57 -11.43 13.03
N TYR A 187 -11.72 -11.61 14.04
CA TYR A 187 -11.91 -12.62 15.08
C TYR A 187 -12.49 -12.07 16.39
N ASP A 188 -12.78 -10.77 16.45
CA ASP A 188 -13.30 -10.10 17.63
C ASP A 188 -12.46 -10.36 18.91
N VAL A 189 -11.14 -10.42 18.76
CA VAL A 189 -10.20 -10.67 19.86
C VAL A 189 -9.52 -9.40 20.36
N HIS A 190 -9.15 -9.41 21.64
CA HIS A 190 -8.31 -8.37 22.25
C HIS A 190 -7.19 -8.98 23.11
N TRP A 191 -6.23 -8.15 23.49
CA TRP A 191 -5.18 -8.54 24.43
C TRP A 191 -5.71 -8.66 25.85
N ASN A 192 -5.20 -9.64 26.59
CA ASN A 192 -5.36 -9.73 28.04
C ASN A 192 -4.07 -9.26 28.72
N ASN A 193 -4.04 -8.01 29.17
CA ASN A 193 -2.84 -7.43 29.79
C ASN A 193 -2.68 -7.83 31.27
N LEU A 194 -3.68 -8.51 31.85
CA LEU A 194 -3.57 -9.15 33.17
C LEU A 194 -2.84 -10.50 33.10
N ALA A 195 -2.77 -11.11 31.90
CA ALA A 195 -2.02 -12.33 31.65
C ALA A 195 -0.53 -12.05 31.37
N ALA A 196 0.24 -13.10 31.12
CA ALA A 196 1.63 -12.95 30.71
C ALA A 196 1.71 -12.19 29.36
N PRO A 197 2.68 -11.27 29.21
CA PRO A 197 2.82 -10.50 27.98
C PRO A 197 3.17 -11.41 26.81
N LEU A 198 2.88 -10.95 25.59
CA LEU A 198 3.31 -11.63 24.37
C LEU A 198 4.82 -11.79 24.38
N THR A 199 5.30 -13.00 24.08
CA THR A 199 6.72 -13.30 23.92
C THR A 199 6.99 -13.90 22.55
N PHE A 200 8.14 -13.59 21.97
CA PHE A 200 8.61 -14.24 20.74
C PHE A 200 10.01 -14.82 20.92
N GLU A 201 10.30 -15.84 20.14
CA GLU A 201 11.61 -16.49 20.00
C GLU A 201 11.91 -16.68 18.52
N ILE A 202 13.15 -16.39 18.12
CA ILE A 202 13.65 -16.50 16.76
C ILE A 202 14.75 -17.54 16.75
N LYS A 203 14.61 -18.48 15.83
CA LYS A 203 15.64 -19.45 15.48
C LYS A 203 16.16 -19.09 14.10
N ALA A 204 17.27 -18.35 14.09
CA ALA A 204 17.95 -17.92 12.88
C ALA A 204 18.57 -19.13 12.15
N SER A 205 18.64 -19.06 10.82
CA SER A 205 19.39 -20.01 9.99
C SER A 205 20.89 -19.91 10.29
N GLU A 206 21.64 -20.95 9.90
CA GLU A 206 23.08 -20.95 10.01
C GLU A 206 23.70 -19.71 9.35
N GLY A 207 24.68 -19.09 10.00
CA GLY A 207 25.31 -17.85 9.54
C GLY A 207 24.48 -16.58 9.69
N THR A 208 23.25 -16.65 10.20
CA THR A 208 22.41 -15.47 10.44
C THR A 208 22.34 -15.13 11.92
N MET A 209 22.55 -13.86 12.25
CA MET A 209 22.40 -13.33 13.59
C MET A 209 21.23 -12.34 13.62
N ILE A 210 20.25 -12.58 14.48
CA ILE A 210 19.16 -11.64 14.75
C ILE A 210 19.20 -11.30 16.24
N SER A 211 19.24 -10.00 16.55
CA SER A 211 19.39 -9.51 17.92
C SER A 211 18.34 -8.43 18.26
N PRO A 212 17.62 -8.57 19.38
CA PRO A 212 17.57 -9.78 20.21
C PRO A 212 16.87 -10.94 19.48
N SER A 213 17.30 -12.18 19.75
CA SER A 213 16.67 -13.40 19.22
C SER A 213 15.40 -13.81 19.98
N SER A 214 15.07 -13.11 21.05
CA SER A 214 13.81 -13.29 21.79
C SER A 214 13.40 -11.98 22.44
N GLY A 215 12.13 -11.83 22.79
CA GLY A 215 11.65 -10.63 23.45
C GLY A 215 10.27 -10.81 24.05
N ALA A 216 9.90 -9.87 24.90
CA ALA A 216 8.59 -9.79 25.53
C ALA A 216 8.00 -8.38 25.30
N ALA A 217 6.70 -8.33 25.04
CA ALA A 217 5.95 -7.08 24.97
C ALA A 217 6.00 -6.36 26.32
N PRO A 218 5.97 -5.01 26.32
CA PRO A 218 5.92 -4.27 27.58
C PRO A 218 4.67 -4.64 28.37
N LYS A 219 4.78 -4.57 29.70
CA LYS A 219 3.60 -4.61 30.56
C LYS A 219 2.75 -3.38 30.29
N VAL A 220 1.45 -3.58 30.14
CA VAL A 220 0.47 -2.52 29.86
C VAL A 220 -0.46 -2.39 31.07
N GLU A 221 -0.72 -1.16 31.49
CA GLU A 221 -1.46 -0.89 32.74
C GLU A 221 -2.98 -1.07 32.62
N VAL A 222 -3.56 -0.86 31.43
CA VAL A 222 -4.99 -1.13 31.20
C VAL A 222 -5.23 -2.63 31.06
N GLU A 223 -6.38 -3.11 31.49
CA GLU A 223 -6.71 -4.56 31.51
C GLU A 223 -6.73 -5.19 30.10
N SER A 224 -7.17 -4.43 29.10
CA SER A 224 -7.23 -4.85 27.71
C SER A 224 -7.02 -3.69 26.72
N ASP A 225 -6.47 -4.02 25.55
CA ASP A 225 -6.34 -3.13 24.40
C ASP A 225 -6.24 -3.96 23.10
N ALA A 226 -6.15 -3.28 21.95
CA ALA A 226 -5.97 -3.88 20.64
C ALA A 226 -4.74 -3.34 19.88
N ASP A 227 -3.80 -2.69 20.56
CA ASP A 227 -2.61 -2.13 19.92
C ASP A 227 -1.60 -3.20 19.51
N PRO A 228 -0.91 -3.03 18.38
CA PRO A 228 0.11 -4.01 17.97
C PRO A 228 1.24 -4.10 18.99
N ARG A 229 1.80 -5.30 19.14
CA ARG A 229 3.04 -5.51 19.90
C ARG A 229 4.19 -5.48 18.91
N GLU A 230 5.03 -4.46 18.99
CA GLU A 230 6.02 -4.14 17.96
C GLU A 230 7.44 -4.21 18.51
N PHE A 231 8.36 -4.69 17.68
CA PHE A 231 9.77 -4.85 18.00
C PHE A 231 10.64 -4.41 16.82
N LEU A 232 11.78 -3.81 17.14
CA LEU A 232 12.82 -3.47 16.17
C LEU A 232 14.08 -4.23 16.54
N LEU A 233 14.57 -5.03 15.61
CA LEU A 233 15.70 -5.93 15.77
C LEU A 233 16.82 -5.54 14.80
N ASP A 234 18.03 -5.97 15.11
CA ASP A 234 19.18 -5.98 14.21
C ASP A 234 19.28 -7.36 13.54
N ILE A 235 19.60 -7.38 12.25
CA ILE A 235 19.89 -8.59 11.48
C ILE A 235 21.24 -8.46 10.78
N ASP A 236 22.03 -9.53 10.83
CA ASP A 236 23.28 -9.73 10.09
C ASP A 236 23.22 -11.15 9.51
N ALA A 237 22.80 -11.25 8.25
CA ALA A 237 22.56 -12.50 7.54
C ALA A 237 23.76 -12.82 6.63
N ALA A 238 24.32 -14.01 6.77
CA ALA A 238 25.34 -14.51 5.87
C ALA A 238 24.84 -14.62 4.42
N ASP A 239 25.78 -14.61 3.48
CA ASP A 239 25.51 -14.85 2.06
C ASP A 239 24.72 -16.15 1.88
N GLY A 240 23.55 -16.07 1.24
CA GLY A 240 22.67 -17.22 0.99
C GLY A 240 21.71 -17.57 2.13
N ALA A 241 21.61 -16.77 3.19
CA ALA A 241 20.55 -16.93 4.17
C ALA A 241 19.17 -16.69 3.54
N GLU A 242 18.28 -17.68 3.63
CA GLU A 242 16.98 -17.63 2.95
C GLU A 242 15.83 -17.28 3.90
N SER A 243 15.88 -17.72 5.16
CA SER A 243 14.76 -17.55 6.11
C SER A 243 15.16 -17.74 7.57
N PHE A 244 14.26 -17.36 8.48
CA PHE A 244 14.35 -17.72 9.90
C PHE A 244 12.99 -18.20 10.42
N GLU A 245 13.03 -19.04 11.46
CA GLU A 245 11.83 -19.49 12.16
C GLU A 245 11.52 -18.54 13.32
N MET A 246 10.24 -18.25 13.53
CA MET A 246 9.76 -17.41 14.61
C MET A 246 8.59 -18.07 15.31
N THR A 247 8.70 -18.21 16.63
CA THR A 247 7.61 -18.67 17.50
C THR A 247 7.09 -17.49 18.31
N VAL A 248 5.78 -17.34 18.41
CA VAL A 248 5.13 -16.35 19.29
C VAL A 248 4.16 -17.05 20.23
N LYS A 249 4.13 -16.60 21.48
CA LYS A 249 3.21 -17.05 22.52
C LYS A 249 2.50 -15.84 23.09
N TYR A 250 1.18 -15.92 23.22
CA TYR A 250 0.35 -14.83 23.71
C TYR A 250 -0.96 -15.33 24.29
N PHE A 251 -1.72 -14.43 24.93
CA PHE A 251 -3.10 -14.68 25.33
C PHE A 251 -4.04 -13.82 24.48
N ALA A 252 -5.06 -14.44 23.91
CA ALA A 252 -6.17 -13.75 23.26
C ALA A 252 -7.46 -14.00 24.05
N CYS A 253 -8.31 -13.00 24.08
CA CYS A 253 -9.65 -13.09 24.65
C CYS A 253 -10.70 -12.68 23.62
N ASN A 254 -11.84 -13.37 23.66
CA ASN A 254 -13.04 -12.98 22.95
C ASN A 254 -14.19 -12.93 23.97
N ASP A 255 -14.66 -11.72 24.26
CA ASP A 255 -15.71 -11.49 25.25
C ASP A 255 -17.07 -12.03 24.82
N ALA A 256 -17.37 -11.97 23.51
CA ALA A 256 -18.64 -12.44 22.97
C ALA A 256 -18.79 -13.97 23.07
N GLU A 257 -17.67 -14.69 22.92
CA GLU A 257 -17.60 -16.14 23.08
C GLU A 257 -17.19 -16.57 24.49
N GLY A 258 -16.83 -15.62 25.36
CA GLY A 258 -16.58 -15.85 26.79
C GLY A 258 -15.30 -16.63 27.11
N TRP A 259 -14.26 -16.51 26.29
CA TRP A 259 -12.99 -17.22 26.51
C TRP A 259 -11.76 -16.31 26.49
N CYS A 260 -10.74 -16.74 27.23
CA CYS A 260 -9.38 -16.20 27.22
C CYS A 260 -8.40 -17.37 27.25
N LYS A 261 -7.57 -17.55 26.22
CA LYS A 261 -6.71 -18.73 26.10
C LYS A 261 -5.29 -18.40 25.65
N PRO A 262 -4.29 -19.18 26.09
CA PRO A 262 -2.94 -19.10 25.55
C PRO A 262 -2.94 -19.64 24.12
N VAL A 263 -2.23 -18.96 23.23
CA VAL A 263 -2.05 -19.34 21.83
C VAL A 263 -0.57 -19.34 21.52
N THR A 264 -0.12 -20.36 20.79
CA THR A 264 1.23 -20.43 20.22
C THR A 264 1.11 -20.53 18.71
N GLN A 265 1.89 -19.72 18.01
CA GLN A 265 1.97 -19.73 16.55
C GLN A 265 3.42 -19.77 16.12
N GLN A 266 3.66 -20.36 14.97
CA GLN A 266 4.97 -20.44 14.34
C GLN A 266 4.90 -19.91 12.91
N TYR A 267 5.99 -19.30 12.49
CA TYR A 267 6.14 -18.69 11.19
C TYR A 267 7.54 -18.98 10.65
N THR A 268 7.63 -19.20 9.36
CA THR A 268 8.86 -19.06 8.60
C THR A 268 8.82 -17.71 7.91
N VAL A 269 9.83 -16.88 8.15
CA VAL A 269 9.98 -15.58 7.50
C VAL A 269 11.12 -15.68 6.51
N ALA A 270 10.82 -15.57 5.22
CA ALA A 270 11.85 -15.54 4.20
C ALA A 270 12.45 -14.13 4.10
N LEU A 271 13.76 -14.06 3.87
CA LEU A 271 14.49 -12.81 3.62
C LEU A 271 14.28 -12.33 2.18
N GLU A 272 13.05 -12.40 1.71
CA GLU A 272 12.57 -12.01 0.39
C GLU A 272 11.45 -10.97 0.54
N VAL A 273 11.47 -9.94 -0.31
CA VAL A 273 10.42 -8.93 -0.34
C VAL A 273 9.10 -9.56 -0.81
N ASP A 274 8.06 -9.44 0.02
CA ASP A 274 6.70 -9.75 -0.38
C ASP A 274 6.14 -8.61 -1.24
N ARG A 275 6.04 -8.86 -2.55
CA ARG A 275 5.50 -7.90 -3.52
C ARG A 275 4.01 -7.58 -3.30
N ASP A 276 3.29 -8.44 -2.59
CA ASP A 276 1.85 -8.33 -2.29
C ASP A 276 1.57 -7.97 -0.83
N GLY A 277 2.62 -7.88 0.01
CA GLY A 277 2.53 -7.56 1.44
C GLY A 277 2.15 -6.11 1.76
N GLY A 278 1.94 -5.28 0.73
CA GLY A 278 1.44 -3.91 0.86
C GLY A 278 2.38 -2.96 1.61
N SER A 279 1.91 -1.73 1.84
CA SER A 279 2.64 -0.71 2.60
C SER A 279 1.77 -0.15 3.72
N ALA A 280 2.14 -0.48 4.96
CA ALA A 280 1.50 0.03 6.16
C ALA A 280 1.71 1.55 6.28
N ARG A 281 0.64 2.29 6.56
CA ARG A 281 0.71 3.74 6.80
C ARG A 281 0.87 4.00 8.29
N ARG A 282 2.09 3.84 8.81
CA ARG A 282 2.39 4.15 10.21
C ARG A 282 2.47 5.67 10.40
N GLY A 283 1.46 6.25 11.03
CA GLY A 283 1.47 7.66 11.41
C GLY A 283 2.58 7.93 12.42
N GLY A 284 3.60 8.71 12.04
CA GLY A 284 4.73 9.00 12.92
C GLY A 284 5.95 9.68 12.28
N GLN A 285 6.07 9.68 10.95
CA GLN A 285 7.11 10.47 10.26
C GLN A 285 6.73 11.96 10.17
N THR A 286 6.86 12.67 11.30
CA THR A 286 7.44 14.00 11.24
C THR A 286 8.93 13.84 11.47
N SER A 287 9.72 13.90 10.39
CA SER A 287 11.14 14.24 10.51
C SER A 287 11.28 15.48 11.41
N PRO A 288 12.35 15.63 12.21
CA PRO A 288 12.61 16.86 12.93
C PRO A 288 12.64 17.99 11.89
N ARG A 289 11.58 18.80 11.87
CA ARG A 289 11.60 20.05 11.13
C ARG A 289 12.45 20.97 11.99
N ASP A 290 13.66 21.25 11.50
CA ASP A 290 14.37 22.48 11.85
C ASP A 290 13.36 23.62 11.94
N ASP A 291 13.40 24.34 13.06
CA ASP A 291 12.65 25.56 13.35
C ASP A 291 12.88 26.62 12.26
N ARG A 292 12.15 26.47 11.14
CA ARG A 292 11.93 27.55 10.19
C ARG A 292 10.50 28.03 10.31
N PRO A 293 10.27 29.34 10.44
CA PRO A 293 8.95 29.89 10.71
C PRO A 293 7.96 29.46 9.63
N MET A 294 6.77 29.09 10.10
CA MET A 294 5.66 28.56 9.31
C MET A 294 5.43 29.37 8.03
N ARG A 295 5.75 28.80 6.87
CA ARG A 295 5.08 29.18 5.63
C ARG A 295 3.67 28.59 5.65
N ARG A 296 2.68 29.47 5.51
CA ARG A 296 1.24 29.18 5.42
C ARG A 296 0.97 27.95 4.52
N PRO A 297 -0.07 27.15 4.82
CA PRO A 297 -0.40 25.98 4.03
C PRO A 297 -0.73 26.38 2.60
N VAL A 298 0.07 25.87 1.65
CA VAL A 298 -0.27 25.93 0.23
C VAL A 298 -1.21 24.77 -0.05
N PRO A 299 -2.41 25.00 -0.61
CA PRO A 299 -3.37 23.95 -0.89
C PRO A 299 -2.81 22.95 -1.91
N ALA A 300 -3.14 21.67 -1.72
CA ALA A 300 -2.86 20.61 -2.67
C ALA A 300 -3.55 20.91 -4.01
N ARG A 301 -2.78 21.50 -4.94
CA ARG A 301 -3.05 21.49 -6.37
C ARG A 301 -2.00 20.56 -6.98
N PHE A 302 -2.41 19.55 -7.74
CA PHE A 302 -1.59 19.10 -8.86
C PHE A 302 -1.35 20.35 -9.71
N SER A 303 -0.17 20.95 -9.60
CA SER A 303 0.14 22.19 -10.31
C SER A 303 0.24 21.87 -11.79
N ALA A 304 -0.70 22.38 -12.57
CA ALA A 304 -0.55 22.56 -14.02
C ALA A 304 0.85 23.17 -14.26
N GLY A 305 1.75 22.39 -14.85
CA GLY A 305 3.16 22.79 -15.00
C GLY A 305 4.20 21.79 -14.50
N ARG A 306 3.87 20.53 -14.19
CA ARG A 306 4.89 19.48 -14.03
C ARG A 306 4.66 18.35 -15.01
N VAL A 307 5.73 17.92 -15.66
CA VAL A 307 5.73 16.78 -16.57
C VAL A 307 6.80 15.79 -16.13
N MET A 308 6.44 14.51 -16.11
CA MET A 308 7.37 13.41 -15.83
C MET A 308 7.45 12.50 -17.04
N GLY A 309 8.66 12.05 -17.36
CA GLY A 309 8.89 11.19 -18.51
C GLY A 309 10.31 10.67 -18.58
N MET A 310 10.59 9.94 -19.65
CA MET A 310 11.93 9.51 -20.02
C MET A 310 12.46 10.40 -21.14
N VAL A 311 13.73 10.79 -21.06
CA VAL A 311 14.41 11.52 -22.13
C VAL A 311 14.40 10.67 -23.41
N SER A 312 13.80 11.19 -24.48
CA SER A 312 13.86 10.58 -25.82
C SER A 312 15.04 11.12 -26.63
N SER A 313 15.31 12.43 -26.54
CA SER A 313 16.50 13.08 -27.12
C SER A 313 16.86 14.37 -26.37
N VAL A 314 18.11 14.80 -26.51
CA VAL A 314 18.64 16.05 -25.97
C VAL A 314 19.43 16.76 -27.06
N ASP A 315 19.04 17.99 -27.38
CA ASP A 315 19.80 18.90 -28.24
C ASP A 315 20.40 19.98 -27.35
N VAL A 316 21.72 19.89 -27.12
CA VAL A 316 22.45 20.82 -26.24
C VAL A 316 22.62 22.19 -26.90
N SER A 317 22.79 22.26 -28.23
CA SER A 317 23.01 23.53 -28.93
C SER A 317 21.74 24.36 -29.01
N SER A 318 20.60 23.71 -29.25
CA SER A 318 19.28 24.37 -29.23
C SER A 318 18.63 24.40 -27.84
N ARG A 319 19.28 23.77 -26.85
CA ARG A 319 18.80 23.57 -25.46
C ARG A 319 17.39 22.99 -25.38
N ILE A 320 17.09 21.98 -26.20
CA ILE A 320 15.79 21.30 -26.24
C ILE A 320 15.92 19.89 -25.69
N VAL A 321 14.99 19.51 -24.82
CA VAL A 321 14.84 18.12 -24.35
C VAL A 321 13.50 17.58 -24.85
N ALA A 322 13.54 16.48 -25.58
CA ALA A 322 12.34 15.72 -25.87
C ALA A 322 12.15 14.65 -24.79
N ILE A 323 10.93 14.54 -24.28
CA ILE A 323 10.54 13.52 -23.31
C ILE A 323 9.37 12.70 -23.82
N ARG A 324 9.37 11.42 -23.46
CA ARG A 324 8.22 10.54 -23.57
C ARG A 324 7.54 10.46 -22.20
N THR A 325 6.32 10.96 -22.10
CA THR A 325 5.55 10.95 -20.85
C THR A 325 5.07 9.53 -20.53
N ARG A 326 4.56 9.34 -19.31
CA ARG A 326 3.95 8.06 -18.88
C ARG A 326 2.74 7.65 -19.74
N GLU A 327 2.07 8.62 -20.36
CA GLU A 327 0.95 8.40 -21.29
C GLU A 327 1.43 8.04 -22.72
N GLY A 328 2.75 7.93 -22.94
CA GLY A 328 3.32 7.60 -24.25
C GLY A 328 3.41 8.79 -25.22
N ARG A 329 3.01 10.00 -24.82
CA ARG A 329 3.11 11.21 -25.65
C ARG A 329 4.55 11.73 -25.68
N GLU A 330 5.00 12.18 -26.85
CA GLU A 330 6.27 12.91 -26.98
C GLU A 330 6.04 14.41 -26.83
N GLN A 331 6.90 15.05 -26.04
CA GLN A 331 6.83 16.49 -25.78
C GLN A 331 8.24 17.08 -25.78
N SER A 332 8.43 18.14 -26.56
CA SER A 332 9.66 18.92 -26.61
C SER A 332 9.58 20.12 -25.67
N ILE A 333 10.62 20.34 -24.88
CA ILE A 333 10.70 21.38 -23.85
C ILE A 333 11.98 22.18 -24.05
N VAL A 334 11.87 23.51 -24.01
CA VAL A 334 13.03 24.42 -24.07
C VAL A 334 13.61 24.56 -22.67
N VAL A 335 14.91 24.34 -22.49
CA VAL A 335 15.60 24.48 -21.21
C VAL A 335 16.44 25.75 -21.26
N PRO A 336 15.95 26.91 -20.78
CA PRO A 336 16.73 28.15 -20.85
C PRO A 336 17.96 28.10 -19.94
N ASP A 337 18.88 29.07 -20.08
CA ASP A 337 20.12 29.11 -19.29
C ASP A 337 19.88 29.33 -17.79
N ASP A 338 18.77 29.98 -17.44
CA ASP A 338 18.32 30.24 -16.07
C ASP A 338 17.54 29.06 -15.45
N ALA A 339 17.33 27.97 -16.19
CA ALA A 339 16.67 26.78 -15.67
C ALA A 339 17.54 26.07 -14.63
N VAL A 340 16.94 25.73 -13.48
CA VAL A 340 17.63 24.96 -12.45
C VAL A 340 17.73 23.49 -12.88
N LEU A 341 18.94 23.02 -13.15
CA LEU A 341 19.24 21.65 -13.52
C LEU A 341 19.81 20.87 -12.34
N ARG A 342 19.19 19.72 -12.03
CA ARG A 342 19.69 18.79 -11.02
C ARG A 342 19.78 17.37 -11.54
N ARG A 343 20.84 16.67 -11.15
CA ARG A 343 21.05 15.25 -11.38
C ARG A 343 21.39 14.60 -10.04
N ASP A 344 20.63 13.57 -9.67
CA ASP A 344 20.85 12.83 -8.41
C ASP A 344 20.99 13.77 -7.20
N ASP A 345 20.12 14.78 -7.15
CA ASP A 345 20.06 15.87 -6.15
C ASP A 345 21.25 16.85 -6.10
N HIS A 346 22.21 16.73 -7.02
CA HIS A 346 23.35 17.65 -7.21
C HIS A 346 23.11 18.60 -8.39
N PRO A 347 23.79 19.77 -8.46
CA PRO A 347 23.79 20.61 -9.66
C PRO A 347 24.23 19.80 -10.88
N GLY A 348 23.44 19.83 -11.96
CA GLY A 348 23.71 19.07 -13.18
C GLY A 348 23.76 19.95 -14.42
N GLN A 349 24.22 19.38 -15.53
CA GLN A 349 24.26 20.05 -16.83
C GLN A 349 23.36 19.37 -17.86
N LEU A 350 22.90 20.12 -18.86
CA LEU A 350 22.04 19.59 -19.91
C LEU A 350 22.74 18.48 -20.71
N SER A 351 24.05 18.63 -20.94
CA SER A 351 24.92 17.65 -21.62
C SER A 351 25.05 16.31 -20.89
N GLU A 352 24.68 16.24 -19.61
CA GLU A 352 24.73 15.01 -18.81
C GLU A 352 23.49 14.14 -19.03
N LEU A 353 22.38 14.71 -19.50
CA LEU A 353 21.15 13.97 -19.76
C LEU A 353 21.34 12.97 -20.90
N LYS A 354 21.06 11.70 -20.63
CA LYS A 354 21.11 10.62 -21.61
C LYS A 354 19.71 10.15 -21.95
N ARG A 355 19.56 9.59 -23.16
CA ARG A 355 18.34 8.88 -23.55
C ARG A 355 17.98 7.84 -22.48
N ARG A 356 16.69 7.71 -22.19
CA ARG A 356 16.09 6.87 -21.13
C ARG A 356 16.20 7.39 -19.70
N ASN A 357 17.00 8.41 -19.40
CA ASN A 357 17.01 8.99 -18.06
C ASN A 357 15.60 9.43 -17.65
N ARG A 358 15.20 9.05 -16.44
CA ARG A 358 13.95 9.49 -15.82
C ARG A 358 14.10 10.93 -15.39
N ILE A 359 13.21 11.79 -15.89
CA ILE A 359 13.22 13.20 -15.56
C ILE A 359 11.86 13.71 -15.12
N MET A 360 11.90 14.72 -14.26
CA MET A 360 10.77 15.56 -13.90
C MET A 360 11.10 16.99 -14.29
N VAL A 361 10.21 17.60 -15.07
CA VAL A 361 10.33 18.98 -15.52
C VAL A 361 9.21 19.81 -14.92
N GLU A 362 9.58 20.90 -14.25
CA GLU A 362 8.66 21.97 -13.89
C GLU A 362 8.67 22.99 -15.02
N LEU A 363 7.54 23.15 -15.69
CA LEU A 363 7.32 24.08 -16.79
C LEU A 363 6.99 25.47 -16.26
N ASP A 364 7.47 26.49 -16.96
CA ASP A 364 6.98 27.85 -16.85
C ASP A 364 5.66 27.96 -17.62
N ALA A 365 4.56 28.11 -16.88
CA ALA A 365 3.21 28.15 -17.45
C ALA A 365 2.98 29.36 -18.38
N ASN A 366 3.78 30.42 -18.25
CA ASN A 366 3.60 31.67 -18.98
C ASN A 366 4.61 31.86 -20.13
N ARG A 367 5.57 30.94 -20.28
CA ARG A 367 6.66 31.08 -21.24
C ARG A 367 6.65 29.93 -22.24
N LYS A 368 6.44 30.29 -23.51
CA LYS A 368 6.55 29.42 -24.67
C LYS A 368 7.45 30.07 -25.70
N ASP A 369 8.08 29.27 -26.55
CA ASP A 369 8.82 29.82 -27.68
C ASP A 369 7.90 30.05 -28.87
N ASP A 370 8.47 30.51 -29.98
CA ASP A 370 7.74 30.81 -31.22
C ASP A 370 7.05 29.58 -31.83
N GLN A 371 7.46 28.37 -31.42
CA GLN A 371 6.86 27.10 -31.85
C GLN A 371 5.84 26.56 -30.83
N GLY A 372 5.53 27.33 -29.78
CA GLY A 372 4.59 26.95 -28.73
C GLY A 372 5.14 25.93 -27.73
N ARG A 373 6.45 25.64 -27.75
CA ARG A 373 7.10 24.71 -26.81
C ARG A 373 7.23 25.38 -25.45
N PRO A 374 6.86 24.71 -24.35
CA PRO A 374 6.97 25.29 -23.02
C PRO A 374 8.43 25.38 -22.58
N TYR A 375 8.75 26.37 -21.75
CA TYR A 375 10.05 26.50 -21.11
C TYR A 375 10.11 25.71 -19.81
N ALA A 376 11.26 25.10 -19.51
CA ALA A 376 11.56 24.51 -18.22
C ALA A 376 12.01 25.59 -17.23
N LYS A 377 11.36 25.66 -16.08
CA LYS A 377 11.84 26.40 -14.91
C LYS A 377 12.84 25.58 -14.10
N ARG A 378 12.61 24.26 -14.02
CA ARG A 378 13.46 23.31 -13.32
C ARG A 378 13.40 21.96 -14.00
N LEU A 379 14.54 21.30 -14.11
CA LEU A 379 14.64 19.93 -14.59
C LEU A 379 15.45 19.11 -13.59
N MET A 380 14.86 18.00 -13.15
CA MET A 380 15.47 17.04 -12.23
C MET A 380 15.59 15.70 -12.95
N SER A 381 16.78 15.12 -12.94
CA SER A 381 17.07 13.81 -13.50
C SER A 381 17.58 12.86 -12.42
N ARG A 382 17.28 11.57 -12.58
CA ARG A 382 17.92 10.50 -11.81
C ARG A 382 18.67 9.57 -12.76
N SER A 383 19.84 9.13 -12.35
CA SER A 383 20.47 7.96 -12.96
C SER A 383 19.59 6.74 -12.75
N ASP A 384 19.49 5.90 -13.78
CA ASP A 384 18.89 4.57 -13.66
C ASP A 384 19.89 3.60 -13.04
#